data_AF-A0A2S0N1G3-F1
#
_entry.id   AF-A0A2S0N1G3-F1
#
_cell.length_a   1.000
_cell.length_b   1.000
_cell.length_c   1.000
_cell.angle_alpha   90.00
_cell.angle_beta   90.00
_cell.angle_gamma   90.00
#
_symmetry.space_group_name_H-M   'P 1'
#
loop_
_entity.id
_entity.type
_entity.pdbx_description
1 polymer ?
#
loop_
_entity_poly.entity_id
_entity_poly.type
_entity_poly.pdbx_seq_one_letter_code
_entity_poly.pdbx_strand_id
1 'polypeptide(L)'
;MMLELRAHHLLCMLTYVGKGYSPEFARNFDGIVRRLAAGEEALLVDGPDAICAPLCESEGACAHCFGAAVLGRDQRAAQELALLLGRPLGPGSRLRLDVGLLSRMRTAFASGQIRGACAGCEWAGLCTGIASTDYEGARLRMPKAVLSL
;
A
#
# COMPACT_ATOMS: atom_id res chain seq x y z
N MET A 1 -8.52 3.60 -16.04
CA MET A 1 -8.82 4.27 -14.75
C MET A 1 -7.58 4.22 -13.87
N MET A 2 -7.53 5.05 -12.84
CA MET A 2 -6.47 5.04 -11.84
C MET A 2 -7.09 4.78 -10.46
N LEU A 3 -6.30 4.17 -9.59
CA LEU A 3 -6.62 3.97 -8.18
C LEU A 3 -5.91 5.05 -7.36
N GLU A 4 -6.69 5.93 -6.76
CA GLU A 4 -6.16 6.87 -5.78
C GLU A 4 -5.73 6.10 -4.54
N LEU A 5 -4.47 6.25 -4.16
CA LEU A 5 -3.86 5.57 -3.02
C LEU A 5 -2.93 6.51 -2.27
N ARG A 6 -2.98 6.48 -0.96
CA ARG A 6 -2.00 7.12 -0.10
C ARG A 6 -0.71 6.33 -0.12
N ALA A 7 0.41 7.04 0.05
CA ALA A 7 1.73 6.43 0.01
C ALA A 7 1.89 5.33 1.08
N HIS A 8 1.36 5.52 2.29
CA HIS A 8 1.47 4.48 3.31
C HIS A 8 0.59 3.25 3.02
N HIS A 9 -0.57 3.42 2.40
CA HIS A 9 -1.40 2.29 1.98
C HIS A 9 -0.77 1.48 0.85
N LEU A 10 0.02 2.14 -0.02
CA LEU A 10 0.89 1.44 -0.98
C LEU A 10 1.92 0.54 -0.28
N LEU A 11 2.36 0.87 0.94
CA LEU A 11 3.19 -0.04 1.73
C LEU A 11 2.35 -1.14 2.40
N CYS A 12 1.18 -0.80 2.96
CA CYS A 12 0.29 -1.76 3.63
C CYS A 12 -0.16 -2.90 2.70
N MET A 13 -0.38 -2.64 1.42
CA MET A 13 -0.81 -3.68 0.46
C MET A 13 0.26 -4.75 0.22
N LEU A 14 1.54 -4.46 0.47
CA LEU A 14 2.64 -5.41 0.25
C LEU A 14 2.45 -6.68 1.08
N THR A 15 1.96 -6.51 2.31
CA THR A 15 1.73 -7.55 3.32
C THR A 15 0.24 -7.77 3.61
N TYR A 16 -0.68 -7.24 2.79
CA TYR A 16 -2.10 -7.39 3.06
C TYR A 16 -2.57 -8.85 2.87
N VAL A 17 -3.12 -9.45 3.92
CA VAL A 17 -3.59 -10.85 3.97
C VAL A 17 -5.11 -10.98 4.22
N GLY A 18 -5.83 -9.86 4.31
CA GLY A 18 -7.26 -9.84 4.66
C GLY A 18 -7.59 -10.16 6.11
N LYS A 19 -6.67 -9.82 7.02
CA LYS A 19 -6.85 -9.93 8.47
C LYS A 19 -6.61 -8.57 9.12
N GLY A 20 -7.17 -8.38 10.33
CA GLY A 20 -6.95 -7.17 11.15
C GLY A 20 -7.88 -5.99 10.83
N TYR A 21 -8.86 -6.18 9.93
CA TYR A 21 -9.81 -5.15 9.52
C TYR A 21 -11.26 -5.66 9.63
N SER A 22 -12.22 -4.73 9.59
CA SER A 22 -13.63 -5.09 9.45
C SER A 22 -13.84 -5.91 8.15
N PRO A 23 -14.86 -6.80 8.10
CA PRO A 23 -15.14 -7.57 6.90
C PRO A 23 -15.38 -6.71 5.65
N GLU A 24 -15.99 -5.55 5.81
CA GLU A 24 -16.24 -4.60 4.71
C GLU A 24 -14.95 -3.98 4.19
N PHE A 25 -14.09 -3.50 5.08
CA PHE A 25 -12.80 -2.93 4.72
C PHE A 25 -11.92 -3.97 4.00
N ALA A 26 -11.91 -5.21 4.50
CA ALA A 26 -11.18 -6.30 3.86
C ALA A 26 -11.72 -6.58 2.44
N ARG A 27 -13.05 -6.63 2.24
CA ARG A 27 -13.63 -6.81 0.89
C ARG A 27 -13.27 -5.68 -0.06
N ASN A 28 -13.25 -4.43 0.41
CA ASN A 28 -12.81 -3.29 -0.40
C ASN A 28 -11.34 -3.45 -0.80
N PHE A 29 -10.46 -3.71 0.19
CA PHE A 29 -9.03 -3.85 -0.04
C PHE A 29 -8.72 -5.04 -0.98
N ASP A 30 -9.48 -6.14 -0.90
CA ASP A 30 -9.41 -7.24 -1.88
C ASP A 30 -9.69 -6.79 -3.32
N GLY A 31 -10.65 -5.88 -3.51
CA GLY A 31 -10.93 -5.27 -4.80
C GLY A 31 -9.76 -4.43 -5.31
N ILE A 32 -9.19 -3.59 -4.44
CA ILE A 32 -8.07 -2.72 -4.76
C ILE A 32 -6.84 -3.54 -5.18
N VAL A 33 -6.44 -4.56 -4.40
CA VAL A 33 -5.27 -5.37 -4.75
C VAL A 33 -5.46 -6.18 -6.04
N ARG A 34 -6.68 -6.63 -6.34
CA ARG A 34 -7.01 -7.29 -7.62
C ARG A 34 -6.88 -6.34 -8.80
N ARG A 35 -7.36 -5.11 -8.67
CA ARG A 35 -7.29 -4.08 -9.71
C ARG A 35 -5.84 -3.67 -9.99
N LEU A 36 -5.04 -3.46 -8.94
CA LEU A 36 -3.60 -3.24 -9.06
C LEU A 36 -2.89 -4.41 -9.75
N ALA A 37 -3.24 -5.65 -9.38
CA ALA A 37 -2.69 -6.86 -10.02
C ALA A 37 -3.08 -7.00 -11.50
N ALA A 38 -4.23 -6.47 -11.89
CA ALA A 38 -4.66 -6.38 -13.29
C ALA A 38 -3.99 -5.22 -14.06
N GLY A 39 -3.06 -4.51 -13.43
CA GLY A 39 -2.28 -3.45 -14.06
C GLY A 39 -2.93 -2.06 -14.01
N GLU A 40 -3.95 -1.85 -13.17
CA GLU A 40 -4.43 -0.50 -12.91
C GLU A 40 -3.38 0.33 -12.18
N GLU A 41 -3.20 1.59 -12.59
CA GLU A 41 -2.18 2.46 -12.03
C GLU A 41 -2.62 3.06 -10.71
N ALA A 42 -1.69 3.12 -9.75
CA ALA A 42 -1.84 3.89 -8.53
C ALA A 42 -1.53 5.37 -8.82
N LEU A 43 -2.45 6.26 -8.45
CA LEU A 43 -2.24 7.70 -8.34
C LEU A 43 -2.03 8.03 -6.87
N LEU A 44 -0.87 8.57 -6.52
CA LEU A 44 -0.65 9.02 -5.15
C LEU A 44 -1.49 10.25 -4.85
N VAL A 45 -2.21 10.24 -3.73
CA VAL A 45 -3.06 11.35 -3.27
C VAL A 45 -2.81 11.67 -1.80
N ASP A 46 -3.19 12.88 -1.40
CA ASP A 46 -3.37 13.25 0.00
C ASP A 46 -4.81 13.00 0.44
N GLY A 47 -5.01 12.82 1.74
CA GLY A 47 -6.35 12.62 2.31
C GLY A 47 -6.90 11.21 2.06
N PRO A 48 -8.23 11.02 2.15
CA PRO A 48 -8.87 9.73 1.98
C PRO A 48 -8.62 9.15 0.59
N ASP A 49 -8.39 7.84 0.51
CA ASP A 49 -8.14 7.15 -0.76
C ASP A 49 -9.11 5.99 -1.00
N ALA A 50 -8.89 5.25 -2.09
CA ALA A 50 -9.77 4.15 -2.47
C ALA A 50 -9.88 3.04 -1.41
N ILE A 51 -8.94 2.93 -0.46
CA ILE A 51 -8.96 1.95 0.62
C ILE A 51 -9.79 2.47 1.80
N CYS A 52 -9.54 3.71 2.24
CA CYS A 52 -10.08 4.23 3.50
C CYS A 52 -11.25 5.21 3.34
N ALA A 53 -11.49 5.76 2.16
CA ALA A 53 -12.63 6.63 1.90
C ALA A 53 -13.99 6.02 2.29
N PRO A 54 -14.24 4.71 2.10
CA PRO A 54 -15.50 4.10 2.55
C PRO A 54 -15.75 4.19 4.07
N LEU A 55 -14.70 4.34 4.90
CA LEU A 55 -14.86 4.49 6.36
C LEU A 55 -15.31 5.89 6.79
N CYS A 56 -15.23 6.87 5.89
CA CYS A 56 -15.42 8.28 6.23
C CYS A 56 -16.81 8.61 6.76
N GLU A 57 -17.85 7.97 6.23
CA GLU A 57 -19.23 8.21 6.66
C GLU A 57 -19.45 7.77 8.11
N SER A 58 -18.89 6.62 8.49
CA SER A 58 -19.02 6.07 9.84
C SER A 58 -18.17 6.79 10.89
N GLU A 59 -17.12 7.52 10.49
CA GLU A 59 -16.11 8.09 11.38
C GLU A 59 -16.12 9.62 11.46
N GLY A 60 -17.06 10.28 10.77
CA GLY A 60 -17.19 11.73 10.77
C GLY A 60 -16.11 12.42 9.94
N ALA A 61 -16.35 12.56 8.64
CA ALA A 61 -15.50 13.31 7.70
C ALA A 61 -14.04 12.83 7.64
N CYS A 62 -13.83 11.51 7.74
CA CYS A 62 -12.52 10.88 7.62
C CYS A 62 -11.49 11.37 8.66
N ALA A 63 -11.89 11.65 9.90
CA ALA A 63 -10.97 12.14 10.93
C ALA A 63 -9.69 11.29 11.09
N HIS A 64 -9.78 9.96 10.88
CA HIS A 64 -8.63 9.07 10.86
C HIS A 64 -7.56 9.46 9.83
N CYS A 65 -7.98 10.02 8.68
CA CYS A 65 -7.07 10.35 7.60
C CYS A 65 -6.19 11.56 7.91
N PHE A 66 -6.71 12.51 8.67
CA PHE A 66 -6.14 13.84 8.83
C PHE A 66 -5.34 14.00 10.13
N GLY A 67 -5.28 12.97 10.97
CA GLY A 67 -4.43 12.96 12.14
C GLY A 67 -2.95 13.13 11.78
N ALA A 68 -2.23 13.98 12.51
CA ALA A 68 -0.82 14.29 12.25
C ALA A 68 0.08 13.04 12.17
N ALA A 69 -0.23 12.01 12.97
CA ALA A 69 0.47 10.73 12.90
C ALA A 69 0.34 10.05 11.53
N VAL A 70 -0.84 10.05 10.94
CA VAL A 70 -1.12 9.41 9.64
C VAL A 70 -0.52 10.23 8.50
N LEU A 71 -0.64 11.57 8.54
CA LEU A 71 0.04 12.45 7.59
C LEU A 71 1.56 12.24 7.61
N GLY A 72 2.16 12.09 8.80
CA GLY A 72 3.58 11.76 8.92
C GLY A 72 3.94 10.38 8.33
N ARG A 73 3.02 9.41 8.35
CA ARG A 73 3.23 8.10 7.69
C ARG A 73 3.25 8.24 6.18
N ASP A 74 2.35 9.04 5.62
CA ASP A 74 2.34 9.32 4.18
C ASP A 74 3.64 9.94 3.71
N GLN A 75 4.09 10.98 4.41
CA GLN A 75 5.33 11.67 4.06
C GLN A 75 6.53 10.73 4.10
N ARG A 76 6.66 9.92 5.17
CA ARG A 76 7.76 8.93 5.28
C ARG A 76 7.68 7.87 4.19
N ALA A 77 6.49 7.32 3.94
CA ALA A 77 6.30 6.34 2.87
C ALA A 77 6.68 6.90 1.49
N ALA A 78 6.24 8.11 1.17
CA ALA A 78 6.56 8.76 -0.10
C ALA A 78 8.06 9.01 -0.26
N GLN A 79 8.74 9.49 0.80
CA GLN A 79 10.19 9.71 0.80
C GLN A 79 10.98 8.42 0.60
N GLU A 80 10.65 7.38 1.36
CA GLU A 80 11.33 6.09 1.28
C GLU A 80 11.12 5.41 -0.08
N LEU A 81 9.90 5.47 -0.62
CA LEU A 81 9.62 4.98 -1.97
C LEU A 81 10.33 5.82 -3.04
N ALA A 82 10.43 7.14 -2.87
CA ALA A 82 11.15 8.00 -3.81
C ALA A 82 12.63 7.61 -3.91
N LEU A 83 13.26 7.34 -2.76
CA LEU A 83 14.65 6.84 -2.69
C LEU A 83 14.79 5.47 -3.36
N LEU A 84 13.87 4.53 -3.07
CA LEU A 84 13.88 3.19 -3.67
C LEU A 84 13.74 3.23 -5.20
N LEU A 85 12.95 4.17 -5.73
CA LEU A 85 12.68 4.29 -7.16
C LEU A 85 13.63 5.24 -7.90
N GLY A 86 14.51 5.95 -7.18
CA GLY A 86 15.40 6.94 -7.76
C GLY A 86 14.67 8.11 -8.44
N ARG A 87 13.46 8.43 -8.00
CA ARG A 87 12.68 9.56 -8.53
C ARG A 87 11.76 10.16 -7.46
N PRO A 88 11.42 11.47 -7.54
CA PRO A 88 10.46 12.07 -6.63
C PRO A 88 9.11 11.35 -6.64
N LEU A 89 8.52 11.19 -5.46
CA LEU A 89 7.15 10.72 -5.27
C LEU A 89 6.41 11.63 -4.29
N GLY A 90 5.12 11.80 -4.56
CA GLY A 90 4.17 12.58 -3.79
C GLY A 90 2.82 12.64 -4.50
N PRO A 91 1.86 13.40 -4.00
CA PRO A 91 0.56 13.59 -4.63
C PRO A 91 0.68 13.92 -6.13
N GLY A 92 -0.13 13.27 -6.96
CA GLY A 92 -0.06 13.37 -8.43
C GLY A 92 0.92 12.40 -9.10
N SER A 93 1.80 11.75 -8.34
CA SER A 93 2.70 10.74 -8.88
C SER A 93 1.94 9.47 -9.29
N ARG A 94 2.27 8.94 -10.46
CA ARG A 94 1.67 7.70 -10.97
C ARG A 94 2.65 6.53 -10.85
N LEU A 95 2.12 5.36 -10.48
CA LEU A 95 2.85 4.11 -10.33
C LEU A 95 2.06 2.97 -10.95
N ARG A 96 2.64 2.35 -11.98
CA ARG A 96 2.20 1.05 -12.48
C ARG A 96 3.01 -0.04 -11.78
N LEU A 97 2.35 -0.91 -11.04
CA LEU A 97 3.03 -2.05 -10.44
C LEU A 97 3.18 -3.16 -11.48
N ASP A 98 4.38 -3.71 -11.56
CA ASP A 98 4.66 -4.96 -12.23
C ASP A 98 5.33 -5.93 -11.24
N VAL A 99 5.62 -7.15 -11.70
CA VAL A 99 6.28 -8.18 -10.90
C VAL A 99 7.63 -7.68 -10.34
N GLY A 100 8.40 -6.95 -11.15
CA GLY A 100 9.73 -6.47 -10.78
C GLY A 100 9.67 -5.38 -9.72
N LEU A 101 8.82 -4.38 -9.89
CA LEU A 101 8.60 -3.31 -8.92
C LEU A 101 8.04 -3.86 -7.61
N LEU A 102 7.03 -4.74 -7.66
CA LEU A 102 6.49 -5.37 -6.46
C LEU A 102 7.57 -6.16 -5.71
N SER A 103 8.42 -6.91 -6.42
CA SER A 103 9.53 -7.66 -5.82
C SER A 103 10.57 -6.74 -5.16
N ARG A 104 10.95 -5.62 -5.82
CA ARG A 104 11.86 -4.63 -5.23
C ARG A 104 11.28 -3.99 -3.97
N MET A 105 10.01 -3.59 -4.01
CA MET A 105 9.31 -3.02 -2.85
C MET A 105 9.25 -4.02 -1.69
N ARG A 106 8.92 -5.29 -1.98
CA ARG A 106 8.91 -6.36 -0.98
C ARG A 106 10.30 -6.59 -0.38
N THR A 107 11.34 -6.70 -1.20
CA THR A 107 12.72 -6.85 -0.71
C THR A 107 13.12 -5.69 0.22
N ALA A 108 12.85 -4.45 -0.18
CA ALA A 108 13.13 -3.27 0.63
C ALA A 108 12.29 -3.21 1.92
N PHE A 109 11.05 -3.68 1.89
CA PHE A 109 10.19 -3.72 3.07
C PHE A 109 10.64 -4.78 4.07
N ALA A 110 11.05 -5.96 3.58
CA ALA A 110 11.57 -7.06 4.39
C ALA A 110 12.90 -6.68 5.08
N SER A 111 13.77 -5.94 4.40
CA SER A 111 15.04 -5.45 4.97
C SER A 111 14.88 -4.27 5.92
N GLY A 112 13.69 -3.68 6.01
CA GLY A 112 13.42 -2.50 6.84
C GLY A 112 13.62 -1.15 6.14
N GLN A 113 14.12 -1.12 4.90
CA GLN A 113 14.47 0.10 4.17
C GLN A 113 13.29 1.04 3.93
N ILE A 114 12.07 0.51 3.73
CA ILE A 114 10.85 1.30 3.48
C ILE A 114 9.79 1.12 4.60
N ARG A 115 10.24 1.12 5.87
CA ARG A 115 9.37 0.87 7.04
C ARG A 115 9.21 2.06 7.97
N GLY A 116 9.66 3.26 7.63
CA GLY A 116 9.48 4.46 8.46
C GLY A 116 8.01 4.82 8.70
N ALA A 117 7.13 4.51 7.74
CA ALA A 117 5.69 4.65 7.90
C ALA A 117 5.07 3.64 8.91
N CYS A 118 5.78 2.55 9.23
CA CYS A 118 5.30 1.51 10.16
C CYS A 118 5.56 1.86 11.63
N ALA A 119 6.32 2.91 11.94
CA ALA A 119 6.60 3.33 13.31
C ALA A 119 5.29 3.66 14.06
N GLY A 120 5.09 3.01 15.21
CA GLY A 120 3.86 3.13 16.01
C GLY A 120 2.61 2.51 15.36
N CYS A 121 2.76 1.69 14.30
CA CYS A 121 1.65 0.96 13.70
C CYS A 121 1.34 -0.30 14.50
N GLU A 122 0.08 -0.47 14.91
CA GLU A 122 -0.39 -1.65 15.63
C GLU A 122 -0.17 -2.96 14.84
N TRP A 123 -0.19 -2.90 13.50
CA TRP A 123 0.02 -4.06 12.64
C TRP A 123 1.48 -4.32 12.26
N ALA A 124 2.45 -3.53 12.75
CA ALA A 124 3.85 -3.67 12.36
C ALA A 124 4.42 -5.08 12.63
N GLY A 125 4.00 -5.72 13.73
CA GLY A 125 4.38 -7.11 14.05
C GLY A 125 3.84 -8.12 13.05
N LEU A 126 2.55 -8.02 12.70
CA LEU A 126 1.91 -8.87 11.69
C LEU A 126 2.61 -8.71 10.33
N CYS A 127 2.85 -7.48 9.90
CA CYS A 127 3.54 -7.21 8.63
C CYS A 127 4.98 -7.75 8.62
N THR A 128 5.67 -7.72 9.77
CA THR A 128 7.01 -8.32 9.90
C THR A 128 6.96 -9.84 9.74
N GLY A 129 5.99 -10.51 10.38
CA GLY A 129 5.81 -11.95 10.22
C GLY A 129 5.57 -12.33 8.76
N ILE A 130 4.68 -11.64 8.07
CA ILE A 130 4.37 -11.89 6.66
C ILE A 130 5.60 -11.65 5.76
N ALA A 131 6.35 -10.57 6.00
CA ALA A 131 7.56 -10.29 5.25
C ALA A 131 8.65 -11.36 5.48
N SER A 132 8.70 -11.97 6.67
CA SER A 132 9.66 -13.03 6.99
C SER A 132 9.34 -14.39 6.34
N THR A 133 8.09 -14.60 5.94
CA THR A 133 7.62 -15.82 5.27
C THR A 133 7.46 -15.62 3.76
N ASP A 134 8.35 -14.82 3.14
CA ASP A 134 8.29 -14.47 1.71
C ASP A 134 6.89 -14.02 1.24
N TYR A 135 6.23 -13.21 2.07
CA TYR A 135 4.90 -12.69 1.80
C TYR A 135 3.85 -13.78 1.59
N GLU A 136 4.01 -14.96 2.18
CA GLU A 136 3.01 -16.03 2.17
C GLU A 136 1.61 -15.49 2.55
N GLY A 137 0.60 -15.91 1.79
CA GLY A 137 -0.79 -15.46 2.00
C GLY A 137 -1.08 -14.00 1.61
N ALA A 138 -0.09 -13.18 1.25
CA ALA A 138 -0.34 -11.82 0.77
C ALA A 138 -1.19 -11.85 -0.50
N ARG A 139 -2.25 -11.02 -0.53
CA ARG A 139 -3.29 -11.04 -1.56
C ARG A 139 -2.91 -10.28 -2.84
N LEU A 140 -1.99 -9.32 -2.74
CA LEU A 140 -1.41 -8.69 -3.93
C LEU A 140 -0.43 -9.65 -4.61
N ARG A 141 -0.86 -10.24 -5.73
CA ARG A 141 -0.06 -11.16 -6.56
C ARG A 141 -0.12 -10.67 -8.00
N MET A 142 1.03 -10.28 -8.54
CA MET A 142 1.13 -9.93 -9.96
C MET A 142 1.20 -11.22 -10.77
N PRO A 143 0.42 -11.36 -11.84
CA PRO A 143 0.59 -12.48 -12.77
C PRO A 143 2.01 -12.42 -13.35
N LYS A 144 2.65 -13.59 -13.53
CA LYS A 144 3.89 -13.66 -14.30
C LYS A 144 3.57 -13.12 -15.70
N ALA A 145 4.42 -12.23 -16.21
CA ALA A 145 4.28 -11.77 -17.58
C ALA A 145 4.20 -13.00 -18.49
N VAL A 146 3.06 -13.15 -19.18
CA VAL A 146 2.95 -14.12 -20.25
C VAL A 146 3.76 -13.53 -21.39
N LEU A 147 4.93 -14.11 -21.66
CA LEU A 147 5.65 -13.83 -22.90
C LEU A 147 4.73 -14.33 -24.02
N SER A 148 4.01 -13.41 -24.65
CA SER A 148 3.36 -13.68 -25.92
C SER A 148 4.48 -13.93 -26.94
N LEU A 149 4.56 -15.17 -27.42
CA LEU A 149 5.38 -15.57 -28.56
C LEU A 149 4.83 -14.95 -29.85
#